data_AF-A0AAW6SYR6-F1
#
_entry.id   AF-A0AAW6SYR6-F1
#
_cell.length_a   1.000
_cell.length_b   1.000
_cell.length_c   1.000
_cell.angle_alpha   90.00
_cell.angle_beta   90.00
_cell.angle_gamma   90.00
#
_symmetry.space_group_name_H-M   'P 1'
#
loop_
_entity.id
_entity.type
_entity.pdbx_description
1 polymer ?
#
loop_
_entity_poly.entity_id
_entity_poly.type
_entity_poly.pdbx_seq_one_letter_code
_entity_poly.pdbx_strand_id
1 'polypeptide(L)'
;MEDKQGKSNFPTKKDMAYWILILILFIIGSFTFYYGSKKDVISHIGFAGTIVSILLAVIAIIYSFYQSSTYENVNYKLDNSAQKIKNATDKLSNVSEIKSMLDTFQSEVGFMKDSIEDLRNIVNTIDSGVSSINQKWGEAEKGIFNSLRPTSNNNENIKSDPGFSLDYFIKFLNKGGILPRFLIATIDYSLKHELTVVDLKELNKHYLEFFFENLNPDETLMLRIENVQLGLITSYKQAGIIEANIVTTNKFELSSINKYLSDALQNKLEVEKEQDITTYSKFVKLEKKIIEMASSI
;
A
#
# COMPACT_ATOMS: atom_id res chain seq x y z
N MET A 1 54.23 -65.36 -50.34
CA MET A 1 55.00 -65.40 -49.08
C MET A 1 55.77 -64.10 -48.99
N GLU A 2 55.67 -63.45 -47.84
CA GLU A 2 56.51 -62.37 -47.31
C GLU A 2 56.48 -60.98 -47.98
N ASP A 3 55.51 -60.22 -47.49
CA ASP A 3 55.61 -58.85 -47.02
C ASP A 3 57.04 -58.41 -46.58
N LYS A 4 57.52 -57.26 -47.09
CA LYS A 4 58.53 -56.41 -46.41
C LYS A 4 58.39 -54.96 -46.88
N GLN A 5 57.55 -54.21 -46.18
CA GLN A 5 57.53 -52.75 -46.19
C GLN A 5 58.91 -52.18 -45.84
N GLY A 6 59.55 -51.48 -46.77
CA GLY A 6 60.73 -50.66 -46.50
C GLY A 6 60.32 -49.31 -45.92
N LYS A 7 60.27 -49.19 -44.58
CA LYS A 7 60.22 -47.88 -43.89
C LYS A 7 61.49 -47.10 -44.23
N SER A 8 61.39 -46.05 -45.05
CA SER A 8 62.47 -45.07 -45.18
C SER A 8 62.58 -44.30 -43.86
N ASN A 9 63.62 -44.58 -43.07
CA ASN A 9 63.93 -43.79 -41.88
C ASN A 9 64.39 -42.40 -42.33
N PHE A 10 63.47 -41.44 -42.34
CA PHE A 10 63.81 -40.02 -42.50
C PHE A 10 64.77 -39.60 -41.38
N PRO A 11 65.80 -38.78 -41.66
CA PRO A 11 66.75 -38.34 -40.64
C PRO A 11 66.01 -37.71 -39.45
N THR A 12 66.43 -38.02 -38.23
CA THR A 12 65.78 -37.44 -37.06
C THR A 12 66.05 -35.93 -37.00
N LYS A 13 65.22 -35.17 -36.27
CA LYS A 13 65.40 -33.71 -36.13
C LYS A 13 66.82 -33.32 -35.68
N LYS A 14 67.49 -34.20 -34.91
CA LYS A 14 68.88 -34.01 -34.49
C LYS A 14 69.86 -34.18 -35.66
N ASP A 15 69.68 -35.22 -36.48
CA ASP A 15 70.52 -35.46 -37.66
C ASP A 15 70.39 -34.34 -38.69
N MET A 16 69.17 -33.79 -38.88
CA MET A 16 68.96 -32.61 -39.72
C MET A 16 69.71 -31.39 -39.19
N ALA A 17 69.69 -31.15 -37.87
CA ALA A 17 70.42 -30.03 -37.27
C ALA A 17 71.94 -30.18 -37.45
N TYR A 18 72.49 -31.39 -37.30
CA TYR A 18 73.92 -31.66 -37.55
C TYR A 18 74.30 -31.45 -39.02
N TRP A 19 73.49 -31.93 -39.96
CA TRP A 19 73.73 -31.72 -41.39
C TRP A 19 73.68 -30.24 -41.78
N ILE A 20 72.73 -29.48 -41.24
CA ILE A 20 72.64 -28.02 -41.47
C ILE A 20 73.86 -27.31 -40.88
N LEU A 21 74.29 -27.66 -39.67
CA LEU A 21 75.45 -27.04 -39.02
C LEU A 21 76.75 -27.31 -39.79
N ILE A 22 76.95 -28.53 -40.26
CA ILE A 22 78.11 -28.89 -41.10
C ILE A 22 78.07 -28.11 -42.43
N LEU A 23 76.89 -27.98 -43.04
CA LEU A 23 76.72 -27.22 -44.28
C LEU A 23 77.04 -25.73 -44.08
N ILE A 24 76.60 -25.13 -42.97
CA ILE A 24 76.93 -23.74 -42.61
C ILE A 24 78.44 -23.57 -42.43
N LEU A 25 79.09 -24.45 -41.66
CA LEU A 25 80.55 -24.41 -41.46
C LEU A 25 81.31 -24.57 -42.77
N PHE A 26 80.84 -25.45 -43.66
CA PHE A 26 81.44 -25.64 -44.97
C PHE A 26 81.32 -24.40 -45.85
N ILE A 27 80.16 -23.75 -45.88
CA ILE A 27 79.95 -22.49 -46.60
C ILE A 27 80.88 -21.41 -46.05
N ILE A 28 80.90 -21.20 -44.73
CA ILE A 28 81.76 -20.17 -44.11
C ILE A 28 83.24 -20.46 -44.41
N GLY A 29 83.67 -21.72 -44.28
CA GLY A 29 85.04 -22.14 -44.57
C GLY A 29 85.42 -21.90 -46.03
N SER A 30 84.55 -22.27 -46.96
CA SER A 30 84.76 -22.08 -48.41
C SER A 30 84.87 -20.59 -48.77
N PHE A 31 83.96 -19.76 -48.25
CA PHE A 31 84.00 -18.31 -48.45
C PHE A 31 85.26 -17.67 -47.84
N THR A 32 85.66 -18.10 -46.64
CA THR A 32 86.86 -17.60 -45.97
C THR A 32 88.12 -17.95 -46.74
N PHE A 33 88.22 -19.18 -47.26
CA PHE A 33 89.37 -19.59 -48.07
C PHE A 33 89.47 -18.82 -49.39
N TYR A 34 88.34 -18.61 -50.08
CA TYR A 34 88.32 -17.95 -51.39
C TYR A 34 88.50 -16.43 -51.32
N TYR A 35 87.87 -15.77 -50.35
CA TYR A 35 87.89 -14.30 -50.21
C TYR A 35 88.88 -13.78 -49.17
N GLY A 36 89.47 -14.66 -48.34
CA GLY A 36 90.38 -14.29 -47.24
C GLY A 36 91.67 -13.58 -47.67
N SER A 37 92.08 -13.70 -48.93
CA SER A 37 93.25 -12.99 -49.46
C SER A 37 92.93 -11.59 -50.03
N LYS A 38 91.65 -11.21 -50.16
CA LYS A 38 91.21 -9.93 -50.76
C LYS A 38 90.82 -8.91 -49.67
N LYS A 39 91.76 -8.03 -49.31
CA LYS A 39 91.58 -7.04 -48.22
C LYS A 39 90.34 -6.15 -48.38
N ASP A 40 90.05 -5.70 -49.60
CA ASP A 40 88.91 -4.81 -49.84
C ASP A 40 87.57 -5.49 -49.55
N VAL A 41 87.42 -6.76 -49.97
CA VAL A 41 86.19 -7.55 -49.74
C VAL A 41 85.98 -7.79 -48.24
N ILE A 42 87.06 -8.12 -47.52
CA ILE A 42 87.01 -8.34 -46.06
C ILE A 42 86.61 -7.05 -45.33
N SER A 43 87.16 -5.90 -45.74
CA SER A 43 86.81 -4.61 -45.13
C SER A 43 85.34 -4.24 -45.34
N HIS A 44 84.79 -4.45 -46.54
CA HIS A 44 83.38 -4.21 -46.82
C HIS A 44 82.46 -5.17 -46.05
N ILE A 45 82.84 -6.44 -45.89
CA ILE A 45 82.09 -7.42 -45.07
C ILE A 45 82.13 -7.02 -43.59
N GLY A 46 83.28 -6.59 -43.08
CA GLY A 46 83.41 -6.09 -41.71
C GLY A 46 82.53 -4.87 -41.45
N PHE A 47 82.47 -3.94 -42.42
CA PHE A 47 81.58 -2.78 -42.35
C PHE A 47 80.09 -3.14 -42.45
N ALA A 48 79.71 -4.07 -43.34
CA ALA A 48 78.33 -4.56 -43.40
C ALA A 48 77.94 -5.26 -42.07
N GLY A 49 78.87 -6.00 -41.46
CA GLY A 49 78.69 -6.64 -40.16
C GLY A 49 78.41 -5.65 -39.03
N THR A 50 79.10 -4.51 -38.98
CA THR A 50 78.83 -3.47 -37.95
C THR A 50 77.47 -2.80 -38.16
N ILE A 51 77.09 -2.48 -39.41
CA ILE A 51 75.75 -1.94 -39.72
C ILE A 51 74.65 -2.93 -39.30
N VAL A 52 74.78 -4.20 -39.68
CA VAL A 52 73.81 -5.24 -39.31
C VAL A 52 73.72 -5.39 -37.79
N SER A 53 74.84 -5.31 -37.07
CA SER A 53 74.86 -5.37 -35.60
C SER A 53 74.12 -4.20 -34.96
N ILE A 54 74.32 -2.98 -35.48
CA ILE A 54 73.60 -1.78 -35.03
C ILE A 54 72.10 -1.93 -35.31
N LEU A 55 71.72 -2.39 -36.50
CA LEU A 55 70.32 -2.59 -36.85
C LEU A 55 69.64 -3.64 -35.97
N LEU A 56 70.30 -4.77 -35.69
CA LEU A 56 69.80 -5.79 -34.79
C LEU A 56 69.62 -5.27 -33.36
N ALA A 57 70.55 -4.45 -32.86
CA ALA A 57 70.43 -3.80 -31.57
C ALA A 57 69.21 -2.86 -31.52
N VAL A 58 68.99 -2.06 -32.57
CA VAL A 58 67.82 -1.17 -32.66
C VAL A 58 66.51 -1.96 -32.69
N ILE A 59 66.44 -3.04 -33.48
CA ILE A 59 65.25 -3.92 -33.52
C ILE A 59 64.95 -4.51 -32.14
N ALA A 60 65.98 -4.93 -31.39
CA ALA A 60 65.83 -5.45 -30.05
C ALA A 60 65.28 -4.39 -29.07
N ILE A 61 65.73 -3.13 -29.18
CA ILE A 61 65.21 -2.01 -28.40
C ILE A 61 63.73 -1.74 -28.76
N ILE A 62 63.38 -1.71 -30.05
CA ILE A 62 62.01 -1.49 -30.52
C ILE A 62 61.09 -2.59 -29.99
N TYR A 63 61.51 -3.85 -30.06
CA TYR A 63 60.72 -4.96 -29.55
C TYR A 63 60.51 -4.87 -28.03
N SER A 64 61.56 -4.53 -27.29
CA SER A 64 61.47 -4.31 -25.83
C SER A 64 60.50 -3.17 -25.49
N PHE A 65 60.53 -2.08 -26.27
CA PHE A 65 59.60 -0.96 -26.10
C PHE A 65 58.15 -1.35 -26.42
N TYR A 66 57.92 -2.04 -27.55
CA TYR A 66 56.58 -2.48 -27.95
C TYR A 66 55.98 -3.47 -26.94
N GLN A 67 56.82 -4.38 -26.44
CA GLN A 67 56.46 -5.32 -25.39
C GLN A 67 56.08 -4.59 -24.10
N SER A 68 56.89 -3.61 -23.66
CA SER A 68 56.60 -2.78 -22.48
C SER A 68 55.27 -2.02 -22.62
N SER A 69 55.04 -1.37 -23.76
CA SER A 69 53.80 -0.61 -24.03
C SER A 69 52.57 -1.53 -24.06
N THR A 70 52.70 -2.74 -24.62
CA THR A 70 51.62 -3.72 -24.61
C THR A 70 51.32 -4.22 -23.20
N TYR A 71 52.34 -4.44 -22.36
CA TYR A 71 52.15 -4.84 -20.96
C TYR A 71 51.44 -3.77 -20.12
N GLU A 72 51.76 -2.48 -20.29
CA GLU A 72 51.05 -1.40 -19.61
C GLU A 72 49.55 -1.38 -19.94
N ASN A 73 49.21 -1.54 -21.22
CA ASN A 73 47.81 -1.61 -21.66
C ASN A 73 47.07 -2.84 -21.11
N VAL A 74 47.75 -3.99 -21.01
CA VAL A 74 47.17 -5.21 -20.41
C VAL A 74 46.95 -5.02 -18.91
N ASN A 75 47.92 -4.44 -18.19
CA ASN A 75 47.79 -4.17 -16.76
C ASN A 75 46.66 -3.17 -16.47
N TYR A 76 46.51 -2.12 -17.28
CA TYR A 76 45.41 -1.17 -17.15
C TYR A 76 44.04 -1.83 -17.36
N LYS A 77 43.91 -2.67 -18.40
CA LYS A 77 42.67 -3.43 -18.64
C LYS A 77 42.37 -4.42 -17.52
N LEU A 78 43.41 -5.04 -16.95
CA LEU A 78 43.28 -5.97 -15.84
C LEU A 78 42.84 -5.25 -14.56
N ASP A 79 43.45 -4.11 -14.22
CA ASP A 79 43.08 -3.31 -13.06
C ASP A 79 41.64 -2.79 -13.17
N ASN A 80 41.24 -2.27 -14.34
CA ASN A 80 39.87 -1.85 -14.58
C ASN A 80 38.87 -3.02 -14.46
N SER A 81 39.24 -4.21 -14.92
CA SER A 81 38.41 -5.41 -14.77
C SER A 81 38.30 -5.84 -13.30
N ALA A 82 39.41 -5.80 -12.55
CA ALA A 82 39.42 -6.07 -11.12
C ALA A 82 38.58 -5.06 -10.33
N GLN A 83 38.64 -3.77 -10.68
CA GLN A 83 37.78 -2.73 -10.09
C GLN A 83 36.30 -2.97 -10.40
N LYS A 84 35.95 -3.35 -11.64
CA LYS A 84 34.57 -3.71 -11.99
C LYS A 84 34.07 -4.92 -11.19
N ILE A 85 34.90 -5.95 -11.03
CA ILE A 85 34.59 -7.11 -10.20
C ILE A 85 34.40 -6.69 -8.74
N LYS A 86 35.31 -5.89 -8.19
CA LYS A 86 35.17 -5.34 -6.83
C LYS A 86 33.86 -4.58 -6.64
N ASN A 87 33.53 -3.67 -7.56
CA ASN A 87 32.28 -2.91 -7.49
C ASN A 87 31.03 -3.80 -7.61
N ALA A 88 31.08 -4.87 -8.41
CA ALA A 88 30.00 -5.85 -8.49
C ALA A 88 29.87 -6.66 -7.19
N THR A 89 30.99 -7.05 -6.59
CA THR A 89 31.04 -7.77 -5.31
C THR A 89 30.60 -6.88 -4.15
N ASP A 90 30.95 -5.60 -4.13
CA ASP A 90 30.51 -4.64 -3.11
C ASP A 90 28.98 -4.44 -3.21
N LYS A 91 28.44 -4.30 -4.43
CA LYS A 91 26.98 -4.30 -4.66
C LYS A 91 26.30 -5.59 -4.21
N LEU A 92 26.97 -6.74 -4.33
CA LEU A 92 26.48 -8.01 -3.81
C LEU A 92 26.65 -8.12 -2.28
N SER A 93 27.63 -7.45 -1.68
CA SER A 93 27.80 -7.37 -0.22
C SER A 93 26.65 -6.61 0.45
N ASN A 94 25.96 -5.73 -0.28
CA ASN A 94 24.69 -5.12 0.17
C ASN A 94 23.56 -6.16 0.35
N VAL A 95 23.79 -7.45 0.10
CA VAL A 95 22.93 -8.55 0.59
C VAL A 95 22.76 -8.51 2.12
N SER A 96 23.69 -7.90 2.86
CA SER A 96 23.50 -7.60 4.29
C SER A 96 22.32 -6.65 4.55
N GLU A 97 22.10 -5.66 3.69
CA GLU A 97 20.93 -4.76 3.76
C GLU A 97 19.65 -5.50 3.40
N ILE A 98 19.72 -6.43 2.42
CA ILE A 98 18.60 -7.31 2.08
C ILE A 98 18.20 -8.19 3.28
N LYS A 99 19.17 -8.70 4.05
CA LYS A 99 18.88 -9.47 5.26
C LYS A 99 18.17 -8.63 6.32
N SER A 100 18.65 -7.40 6.57
CA SER A 100 18.00 -6.46 7.48
C SER A 100 16.56 -6.11 7.04
N MET A 101 16.37 -5.92 5.73
CA MET A 101 15.04 -5.71 5.14
C MET A 101 14.14 -6.93 5.31
N LEU A 102 14.69 -8.14 5.18
CA LEU A 102 13.98 -9.40 5.40
C LEU A 102 13.57 -9.58 6.87
N ASP A 103 14.46 -9.24 7.81
CA ASP A 103 14.17 -9.31 9.24
C ASP A 103 13.07 -8.28 9.62
N THR A 104 13.12 -7.08 9.04
CA THR A 104 12.08 -6.04 9.20
C THR A 104 10.75 -6.51 8.62
N PHE A 105 10.75 -7.06 7.42
CA PHE A 105 9.57 -7.61 6.77
C PHE A 105 8.96 -8.76 7.58
N GLN A 106 9.80 -9.66 8.12
CA GLN A 106 9.33 -10.76 8.97
C GLN A 106 8.68 -10.26 10.26
N SER A 107 9.23 -9.19 10.86
CA SER A 107 8.65 -8.51 12.01
C SER A 107 7.29 -7.89 11.68
N GLU A 108 7.19 -7.13 10.59
CA GLU A 108 5.94 -6.53 10.11
C GLU A 108 4.86 -7.57 9.81
N VAL A 109 5.23 -8.69 9.19
CA VAL A 109 4.31 -9.82 8.97
C VAL A 109 3.85 -10.43 10.30
N GLY A 110 4.72 -10.47 11.33
CA GLY A 110 4.35 -10.85 12.69
C GLY A 110 3.29 -9.93 13.29
N PHE A 111 3.54 -8.61 13.27
CA PHE A 111 2.56 -7.61 13.73
C PHE A 111 1.23 -7.69 12.98
N MET A 112 1.27 -7.95 11.67
CA MET A 112 0.06 -8.10 10.86
C MET A 112 -0.74 -9.34 11.28
N LYS A 113 -0.06 -10.45 11.59
CA LYS A 113 -0.70 -11.66 12.12
C LYS A 113 -1.39 -11.38 13.45
N ASP A 114 -0.73 -10.70 14.37
CA ASP A 114 -1.30 -10.36 15.68
C ASP A 114 -2.51 -9.42 15.52
N SER A 115 -2.41 -8.43 14.64
CA SER A 115 -3.52 -7.53 14.31
C SER A 115 -4.73 -8.26 13.72
N ILE A 116 -4.50 -9.28 12.88
CA ILE A 116 -5.57 -10.14 12.35
C ILE A 116 -6.24 -10.95 13.47
N GLU A 117 -5.46 -11.42 14.45
CA GLU A 117 -6.00 -12.14 15.60
C GLU A 117 -6.84 -11.23 16.50
N ASP A 118 -6.39 -10.00 16.75
CA ASP A 118 -7.17 -8.98 17.45
C ASP A 118 -8.47 -8.64 16.72
N LEU A 119 -8.40 -8.45 15.39
CA LEU A 119 -9.60 -8.23 14.57
C LEU A 119 -10.58 -9.41 14.67
N ARG A 120 -10.08 -10.64 14.68
CA ARG A 120 -10.92 -11.83 14.86
C ARG A 120 -11.60 -11.83 16.23
N ASN A 121 -10.90 -11.43 17.28
CA ASN A 121 -11.46 -11.29 18.63
C ASN A 121 -12.52 -10.19 18.70
N ILE A 122 -12.29 -9.05 18.03
CA ILE A 122 -13.29 -7.97 17.89
C ILE A 122 -14.52 -8.48 17.16
N VAL A 123 -14.36 -9.19 16.04
CA VAL A 123 -15.47 -9.76 15.28
C VAL A 123 -16.28 -10.74 16.13
N ASN A 124 -15.63 -11.64 16.88
CA ASN A 124 -16.32 -12.55 17.80
C ASN A 124 -17.10 -11.80 18.89
N THR A 125 -16.54 -10.69 19.40
CA THR A 125 -17.21 -9.84 20.39
C THR A 125 -18.41 -9.12 19.78
N ILE A 126 -18.28 -8.61 18.56
CA ILE A 126 -19.40 -8.01 17.80
C ILE A 126 -20.48 -9.06 17.56
N ASP A 127 -20.13 -10.26 17.12
CA ASP A 127 -21.09 -11.33 16.83
C ASP A 127 -21.86 -11.74 18.10
N SER A 128 -21.15 -11.82 19.23
CA SER A 128 -21.75 -12.04 20.55
C SER A 128 -22.65 -10.87 20.98
N GLY A 129 -22.23 -9.63 20.72
CA GLY A 129 -22.99 -8.41 20.98
C GLY A 129 -24.26 -8.32 20.13
N VAL A 130 -24.17 -8.61 18.84
CA VAL A 130 -25.28 -8.67 17.88
C VAL A 130 -26.25 -9.78 18.25
N SER A 131 -25.75 -10.97 18.62
CA SER A 131 -26.59 -12.06 19.11
C SER A 131 -27.33 -11.67 20.38
N SER A 132 -26.65 -11.02 21.32
CA SER A 132 -27.25 -10.49 22.55
C SER A 132 -28.28 -9.40 22.27
N ILE A 133 -28.00 -8.53 21.31
CA ILE A 133 -28.92 -7.48 20.84
C ILE A 133 -30.15 -8.13 20.19
N ASN A 134 -29.98 -9.09 19.29
CA ASN A 134 -31.07 -9.82 18.65
C ASN A 134 -31.94 -10.55 19.67
N GLN A 135 -31.33 -11.19 20.67
CA GLN A 135 -32.06 -11.83 21.76
C GLN A 135 -32.84 -10.79 22.58
N LYS A 136 -32.17 -9.71 23.02
CA LYS A 136 -32.82 -8.62 23.77
C LYS A 136 -33.90 -7.92 22.95
N TRP A 137 -33.74 -7.80 21.64
CA TRP A 137 -34.77 -7.28 20.73
C TRP A 137 -35.93 -8.25 20.60
N GLY A 138 -35.69 -9.56 20.44
CA GLY A 138 -36.77 -10.54 20.42
C GLY A 138 -37.53 -10.61 21.75
N GLU A 139 -36.84 -10.44 22.88
CA GLU A 139 -37.44 -10.31 24.21
C GLU A 139 -38.19 -8.99 24.37
N ALA A 140 -37.63 -7.87 23.90
CA ALA A 140 -38.27 -6.57 23.93
C ALA A 140 -39.49 -6.52 22.99
N GLU A 141 -39.40 -7.10 21.81
CA GLU A 141 -40.49 -7.27 20.85
C GLU A 141 -41.59 -8.13 21.47
N LYS A 142 -41.27 -9.27 22.09
CA LYS A 142 -42.27 -10.09 22.81
C LYS A 142 -42.87 -9.34 24.00
N GLY A 143 -42.07 -8.59 24.76
CA GLY A 143 -42.55 -7.79 25.89
C GLY A 143 -43.45 -6.64 25.45
N ILE A 144 -43.08 -5.97 24.36
CA ILE A 144 -43.87 -4.92 23.70
C ILE A 144 -45.14 -5.56 23.13
N PHE A 145 -45.06 -6.65 22.37
CA PHE A 145 -46.21 -7.37 21.81
C PHE A 145 -47.18 -7.88 22.88
N ASN A 146 -46.68 -8.45 23.98
CA ASN A 146 -47.50 -8.93 25.08
C ASN A 146 -48.11 -7.78 25.91
N SER A 147 -47.41 -6.66 26.06
CA SER A 147 -47.95 -5.46 26.71
C SER A 147 -48.83 -4.60 25.80
N LEU A 148 -48.80 -4.84 24.49
CA LEU A 148 -49.64 -4.22 23.48
C LEU A 148 -50.80 -5.11 23.03
N ARG A 149 -50.86 -6.36 23.50
CA ARG A 149 -52.04 -7.21 23.29
C ARG A 149 -53.20 -6.53 24.03
N PRO A 150 -54.24 -6.04 23.33
CA PRO A 150 -55.39 -5.52 24.04
C PRO A 150 -55.96 -6.69 24.85
N THR A 151 -56.07 -6.52 26.17
CA THR A 151 -56.99 -7.33 26.96
C THR A 151 -58.40 -6.99 26.49
N SER A 152 -58.79 -7.57 25.36
CA SER A 152 -60.13 -7.51 24.82
C SER A 152 -60.99 -8.46 25.63
N ASN A 153 -61.64 -7.92 26.66
CA ASN A 153 -63.05 -8.20 26.83
C ASN A 153 -63.77 -7.29 25.83
N ASN A 154 -63.90 -7.75 24.58
CA ASN A 154 -65.05 -7.56 23.70
C ASN A 154 -64.64 -7.90 22.25
N ASN A 155 -65.32 -8.91 21.73
CA ASN A 155 -65.26 -9.41 20.37
C ASN A 155 -65.52 -8.29 19.36
N GLU A 156 -64.49 -7.76 18.71
CA GLU A 156 -64.60 -7.26 17.34
C GLU A 156 -63.34 -7.60 16.53
N ASN A 157 -63.57 -8.22 15.37
CA ASN A 157 -62.56 -8.64 14.42
C ASN A 157 -61.87 -7.42 13.78
N ILE A 158 -60.82 -6.91 14.42
CA ILE A 158 -59.91 -5.95 13.78
C ILE A 158 -58.77 -6.74 13.15
N LYS A 159 -58.77 -6.82 11.82
CA LYS A 159 -57.64 -7.31 11.03
C LYS A 159 -56.43 -6.44 11.37
N SER A 160 -55.44 -7.06 11.99
CA SER A 160 -54.16 -6.46 12.35
C SER A 160 -53.38 -6.07 11.10
N ASP A 161 -53.39 -4.78 10.78
CA ASP A 161 -52.35 -4.16 9.96
C ASP A 161 -51.19 -3.84 10.92
N PRO A 162 -49.98 -4.41 10.75
CA PRO A 162 -48.85 -4.21 11.66
C PRO A 162 -48.18 -2.84 11.43
N GLY A 163 -48.97 -1.79 11.26
CA GLY A 163 -48.51 -0.43 11.01
C GLY A 163 -48.05 0.29 12.28
N PHE A 164 -47.06 1.17 12.14
CA PHE A 164 -46.64 2.06 13.23
C PHE A 164 -47.81 2.89 13.74
N SER A 165 -48.08 2.85 15.05
CA SER A 165 -49.14 3.61 15.71
C SER A 165 -48.58 4.79 16.54
N LEU A 166 -49.44 5.74 16.92
CA LEU A 166 -49.07 6.85 17.80
C LEU A 166 -48.49 6.36 19.14
N ASP A 167 -49.12 5.37 19.78
CA ASP A 167 -48.66 4.79 21.05
C ASP A 167 -47.28 4.13 20.92
N TYR A 168 -47.01 3.47 19.79
CA TYR A 168 -45.70 2.90 19.49
C TYR A 168 -44.63 3.99 19.51
N PHE A 169 -44.84 5.11 18.82
CA PHE A 169 -43.85 6.18 18.75
C PHE A 169 -43.70 6.95 20.06
N ILE A 170 -44.78 7.13 20.82
CA ILE A 170 -44.70 7.71 22.18
C ILE A 170 -43.78 6.86 23.06
N LYS A 171 -43.97 5.53 23.06
CA LYS A 171 -43.11 4.60 23.82
C LYS A 171 -41.67 4.61 23.33
N PHE A 172 -41.47 4.64 22.00
CA PHE A 172 -40.16 4.72 21.38
C PHE A 172 -39.40 5.98 21.81
N LEU A 173 -40.02 7.16 21.72
CA LEU A 173 -39.38 8.42 22.10
C LEU A 173 -39.15 8.55 23.61
N ASN A 174 -39.97 7.90 24.44
CA ASN A 174 -39.79 7.91 25.89
C ASN A 174 -38.66 7.00 26.38
N LYS A 175 -38.36 5.91 25.65
CA LYS A 175 -37.27 4.99 25.98
C LYS A 175 -35.99 5.23 25.17
N GLY A 176 -36.07 6.03 24.10
CA GLY A 176 -34.95 6.33 23.21
C GLY A 176 -33.92 7.26 23.85
N GLY A 177 -32.67 7.12 23.41
CA GLY A 177 -31.60 8.04 23.78
C GLY A 177 -31.76 9.43 23.13
N ILE A 178 -30.95 10.38 23.59
CA ILE A 178 -31.05 11.78 23.15
C ILE A 178 -30.64 11.97 21.67
N LEU A 179 -29.67 11.20 21.17
CA LEU A 179 -29.20 11.29 19.78
C LEU A 179 -30.28 10.87 18.75
N PRO A 180 -30.94 9.70 18.86
CA PRO A 180 -32.08 9.36 18.00
C PRO A 180 -33.17 10.43 18.03
N ARG A 181 -33.48 10.96 19.21
CA ARG A 181 -34.51 11.98 19.35
C ARG A 181 -34.10 13.31 18.72
N PHE A 182 -32.85 13.73 18.90
CA PHE A 182 -32.29 14.89 18.23
C PHE A 182 -32.43 14.76 16.72
N LEU A 183 -32.05 13.63 16.15
CA LEU A 183 -32.16 13.37 14.72
C LEU A 183 -33.61 13.44 14.23
N ILE A 184 -34.55 12.82 14.95
CA ILE A 184 -35.98 12.86 14.58
C ILE A 184 -36.53 14.29 14.66
N ALA A 185 -36.17 15.04 15.70
CA ALA A 185 -36.56 16.44 15.83
C ALA A 185 -35.99 17.30 14.71
N THR A 186 -34.72 17.09 14.35
CA THR A 186 -34.10 17.74 13.19
C THR A 186 -34.89 17.47 11.93
N ILE A 187 -35.24 16.21 11.65
CA ILE A 187 -36.01 15.84 10.45
C ILE A 187 -37.39 16.49 10.45
N ASP A 188 -38.11 16.42 11.57
CA ASP A 188 -39.45 17.00 11.73
C ASP A 188 -39.43 18.52 11.53
N TYR A 189 -38.51 19.23 12.19
CA TYR A 189 -38.36 20.67 12.07
C TYR A 189 -37.89 21.09 10.67
N SER A 190 -36.96 20.35 10.05
CA SER A 190 -36.48 20.65 8.71
C SER A 190 -37.62 20.56 7.69
N LEU A 191 -38.45 19.53 7.78
CA LEU A 191 -39.63 19.38 6.92
C LEU A 191 -40.69 20.47 7.18
N LYS A 192 -40.89 20.87 8.43
CA LYS A 192 -41.84 21.96 8.80
C LYS A 192 -41.44 23.32 8.27
N HIS A 193 -40.13 23.59 8.20
CA HIS A 193 -39.57 24.87 7.76
C HIS A 193 -38.98 24.81 6.35
N GLU A 194 -39.43 23.85 5.53
CA GLU A 194 -39.07 23.68 4.11
C GLU A 194 -37.56 23.53 3.82
N LEU A 195 -36.77 23.14 4.83
CA LEU A 195 -35.36 22.80 4.67
C LEU A 195 -35.23 21.39 4.08
N THR A 196 -35.15 21.32 2.75
CA THR A 196 -35.14 20.04 2.02
C THR A 196 -33.79 19.34 2.05
N VAL A 197 -32.68 20.06 2.22
CA VAL A 197 -31.32 19.49 2.29
C VAL A 197 -30.72 19.78 3.66
N VAL A 198 -30.30 18.73 4.35
CA VAL A 198 -29.78 18.82 5.71
C VAL A 198 -28.32 18.37 5.78
N ASP A 199 -27.44 19.19 6.37
CA ASP A 199 -26.03 18.86 6.62
C ASP A 199 -25.82 18.39 8.07
N LEU A 200 -25.56 17.09 8.24
CA LEU A 200 -25.30 16.46 9.53
C LEU A 200 -24.06 17.04 10.23
N LYS A 201 -23.03 17.42 9.48
CA LYS A 201 -21.78 17.90 10.07
C LYS A 201 -21.99 19.24 10.77
N GLU A 202 -22.80 20.10 10.18
CA GLU A 202 -23.17 21.39 10.77
C GLU A 202 -24.07 21.20 12.00
N LEU A 203 -25.12 20.38 11.87
CA LEU A 203 -26.04 20.10 12.96
C LEU A 203 -25.39 19.38 14.14
N ASN A 204 -24.39 18.54 13.90
CA ASN A 204 -23.68 17.84 14.97
C ASN A 204 -22.87 18.78 15.86
N LYS A 205 -22.43 19.93 15.34
CA LYS A 205 -21.83 20.97 16.18
C LYS A 205 -22.86 21.49 17.18
N HIS A 206 -24.08 21.75 16.73
CA HIS A 206 -25.18 22.20 17.59
C HIS A 206 -25.68 21.11 18.54
N TYR A 207 -25.72 19.85 18.10
CA TYR A 207 -26.03 18.73 19.00
C TYR A 207 -25.07 18.69 20.19
N LEU A 208 -23.77 18.78 19.93
CA LEU A 208 -22.77 18.77 20.99
C LEU A 208 -22.88 20.01 21.88
N GLU A 209 -23.02 21.20 21.28
CA GLU A 209 -23.20 22.45 22.00
C GLU A 209 -24.42 22.45 22.93
N PHE A 210 -25.56 21.89 22.47
CA PHE A 210 -26.81 21.95 23.23
C PHE A 210 -26.89 20.88 24.32
N PHE A 211 -26.33 19.69 24.06
CA PHE A 211 -26.51 18.53 24.94
C PHE A 211 -25.30 18.23 25.81
N PHE A 212 -24.11 18.76 25.50
CA PHE A 212 -22.87 18.50 26.24
C PHE A 212 -22.11 19.79 26.54
N GLU A 213 -22.01 20.15 27.82
CA GLU A 213 -21.22 21.31 28.25
C GLU A 213 -19.72 21.01 28.18
N ASN A 214 -18.92 21.95 27.66
CA ASN A 214 -17.45 21.91 27.61
C ASN A 214 -16.82 20.77 26.79
N LEU A 215 -17.58 20.13 25.90
CA LEU A 215 -17.01 19.15 24.98
C LEU A 215 -16.41 19.86 23.77
N ASN A 216 -15.08 19.82 23.62
CA ASN A 216 -14.42 20.33 22.42
C ASN A 216 -14.31 19.18 21.41
N PRO A 217 -15.15 19.14 20.36
CA PRO A 217 -15.21 17.98 19.47
C PRO A 217 -13.92 17.85 18.68
N ASP A 218 -13.25 16.70 18.84
CA ASP A 218 -12.27 16.28 17.85
C ASP A 218 -12.97 15.75 16.59
N GLU A 219 -12.21 15.67 15.48
CA GLU A 219 -12.73 15.20 14.20
C GLU A 219 -13.22 13.75 14.26
N THR A 220 -12.63 12.93 15.12
CA THR A 220 -12.97 11.51 15.27
C THR A 220 -14.34 11.32 15.92
N LEU A 221 -14.66 12.11 16.95
CA LEU A 221 -15.95 12.10 17.63
C LEU A 221 -17.06 12.57 16.68
N MET A 222 -16.80 13.63 15.90
CA MET A 222 -17.75 14.12 14.90
C MET A 222 -18.07 13.03 13.86
N LEU A 223 -17.05 12.36 13.33
CA LEU A 223 -17.20 11.23 12.41
C LEU A 223 -17.99 10.07 13.04
N ARG A 224 -17.76 9.76 14.32
CA ARG A 224 -18.50 8.69 15.01
C ARG A 224 -19.98 9.02 15.15
N ILE A 225 -20.32 10.25 15.53
CA ILE A 225 -21.73 10.69 15.67
C ILE A 225 -22.42 10.68 14.30
N GLU A 226 -21.75 11.20 13.26
CA GLU A 226 -22.25 11.21 11.89
C GLU A 226 -22.55 9.78 11.40
N ASN A 227 -21.64 8.83 11.60
CA ASN A 227 -21.85 7.44 11.21
C ASN A 227 -23.03 6.78 11.93
N VAL A 228 -23.21 7.05 13.23
CA VAL A 228 -24.36 6.53 14.00
C VAL A 228 -25.67 7.12 13.46
N GLN A 229 -25.72 8.43 13.21
CA GLN A 229 -26.91 9.07 12.65
C GLN A 229 -27.21 8.57 11.24
N LEU A 230 -26.20 8.37 10.39
CA LEU A 230 -26.38 7.80 9.05
C LEU A 230 -26.99 6.39 9.12
N GLY A 231 -26.54 5.58 10.09
CA GLY A 231 -27.14 4.28 10.39
C GLY A 231 -28.61 4.39 10.82
N LEU A 232 -28.95 5.37 11.67
CA LEU A 232 -30.33 5.64 12.10
C LEU A 232 -31.21 6.11 10.94
N ILE A 233 -30.75 7.07 10.12
CA ILE A 233 -31.46 7.55 8.93
C ILE A 233 -31.75 6.37 7.98
N THR A 234 -30.74 5.54 7.72
CA THR A 234 -30.88 4.36 6.86
C THR A 234 -31.91 3.38 7.42
N SER A 235 -31.89 3.15 8.74
CA SER A 235 -32.84 2.26 9.42
C SER A 235 -34.26 2.82 9.37
N TYR A 236 -34.45 4.12 9.65
CA TYR A 236 -35.76 4.78 9.58
C TYR A 236 -36.31 4.81 8.14
N LYS A 237 -35.45 5.00 7.14
CA LYS A 237 -35.82 4.91 5.73
C LYS A 237 -36.31 3.52 5.37
N GLN A 238 -35.54 2.48 5.71
CA GLN A 238 -35.92 1.09 5.41
C GLN A 238 -37.21 0.67 6.14
N ALA A 239 -37.42 1.20 7.35
CA ALA A 239 -38.65 1.00 8.10
C ALA A 239 -39.85 1.77 7.53
N GLY A 240 -39.68 2.67 6.56
CA GLY A 240 -40.77 3.53 6.05
C GLY A 240 -41.22 4.59 7.06
N ILE A 241 -40.37 4.94 8.03
CA ILE A 241 -40.62 5.97 9.04
C ILE A 241 -40.30 7.36 8.46
N ILE A 242 -39.29 7.46 7.60
CA ILE A 242 -38.91 8.67 6.88
C ILE A 242 -38.66 8.36 5.41
N GLU A 243 -38.86 9.34 4.55
CA GLU A 243 -38.34 9.32 3.19
C GLU A 243 -37.19 10.33 3.10
N ALA A 244 -35.99 9.78 2.97
CA ALA A 244 -34.75 10.56 2.86
C ALA A 244 -33.83 9.98 1.78
N ASN A 245 -33.17 10.83 1.00
CA ASN A 245 -32.15 10.44 0.03
C ASN A 245 -30.78 10.93 0.47
N ILE A 246 -29.83 10.02 0.57
CA ILE A 246 -28.45 10.34 0.97
C ILE A 246 -27.75 10.91 -0.25
N VAL A 247 -27.36 12.19 -0.20
CA VAL A 247 -26.68 12.90 -1.30
C VAL A 247 -25.17 12.73 -1.17
N THR A 248 -24.64 12.93 0.04
CA THR A 248 -23.25 12.70 0.42
C THR A 248 -23.20 12.02 1.79
N THR A 249 -22.01 11.68 2.28
CA THR A 249 -21.85 11.09 3.62
C THR A 249 -22.47 11.94 4.74
N ASN A 250 -22.43 13.26 4.58
CA ASN A 250 -22.93 14.22 5.57
C ASN A 250 -24.24 14.93 5.17
N LYS A 251 -24.76 14.76 3.94
CA LYS A 251 -25.96 15.47 3.48
C LYS A 251 -27.06 14.52 3.04
N PHE A 252 -28.28 14.84 3.45
CA PHE A 252 -29.47 14.11 3.04
C PHE A 252 -30.60 15.05 2.62
N GLU A 253 -31.31 14.64 1.59
CA GLU A 253 -32.54 15.26 1.11
C GLU A 253 -33.73 14.63 1.82
N LEU A 254 -34.61 15.44 2.37
CA LEU A 254 -35.83 15.02 3.06
C LEU A 254 -37.05 15.18 2.17
N SER A 255 -37.93 14.18 2.20
CA SER A 255 -39.19 14.19 1.45
C SER A 255 -40.40 14.06 2.37
N SER A 256 -40.34 13.18 3.37
CA SER A 256 -41.44 13.01 4.33
C SER A 256 -41.00 12.35 5.64
N ILE A 257 -41.85 12.50 6.66
CA ILE A 257 -41.76 11.82 7.95
C ILE A 257 -43.14 11.23 8.28
N ASN A 258 -43.15 10.07 8.95
CA ASN A 258 -44.37 9.44 9.42
C ASN A 258 -45.15 10.39 10.35
N LYS A 259 -46.42 10.61 10.03
CA LYS A 259 -47.29 11.53 10.77
C LYS A 259 -47.40 11.17 12.26
N TYR A 260 -47.55 9.89 12.60
CA TYR A 260 -47.63 9.47 13.99
C TYR A 260 -46.34 9.70 14.77
N LEU A 261 -45.18 9.64 14.11
CA LEU A 261 -43.91 9.98 14.73
C LEU A 261 -43.80 11.49 14.99
N SER A 262 -44.20 12.31 14.02
CA SER A 262 -44.26 13.78 14.17
C SER A 262 -45.18 14.16 15.33
N ASP A 263 -46.40 13.61 15.37
CA ASP A 263 -47.38 13.84 16.43
C ASP A 263 -46.86 13.38 17.81
N ALA A 264 -46.20 12.21 17.87
CA ALA A 264 -45.59 11.71 19.11
C ALA A 264 -44.46 12.61 19.61
N LEU A 265 -43.64 13.17 18.71
CA LEU A 265 -42.58 14.11 19.07
C LEU A 265 -43.18 15.39 19.67
N GLN A 266 -44.21 15.95 19.06
CA GLN A 266 -44.90 17.14 19.56
C GLN A 266 -45.51 16.90 20.94
N ASN A 267 -46.19 15.76 21.12
CA ASN A 267 -46.72 15.36 22.43
C ASN A 267 -45.61 15.28 23.50
N LYS A 268 -44.45 14.70 23.15
CA LYS A 268 -43.33 14.61 24.08
C LYS A 268 -42.75 15.99 24.44
N LEU A 269 -42.66 16.90 23.47
CA LEU A 269 -42.18 18.26 23.71
C LEU A 269 -43.11 19.06 24.61
N GLU A 270 -44.44 18.94 24.43
CA GLU A 270 -45.41 19.59 25.32
C GLU A 270 -45.34 19.03 26.75
N VAL A 271 -45.14 17.72 26.93
CA VAL A 271 -44.93 17.14 28.27
C VAL A 271 -43.64 17.68 28.91
N GLU A 272 -42.56 17.80 28.15
CA GLU A 272 -41.27 18.30 28.67
C GLU A 272 -41.27 19.80 28.95
N LYS A 273 -42.06 20.58 28.22
CA LYS A 273 -42.29 21.99 28.54
C LYS A 273 -42.82 22.19 29.96
N GLU A 274 -43.58 21.22 30.47
CA GLU A 274 -44.08 21.23 31.85
C GLU A 274 -43.13 20.54 32.84
N GLN A 275 -42.47 19.45 32.44
CA GLN A 275 -41.74 18.55 33.36
C GLN A 275 -40.21 18.64 33.31
N ASP A 276 -39.63 19.05 32.18
CA ASP A 276 -38.18 19.17 31.96
C ASP A 276 -37.88 20.35 31.01
N ILE A 277 -38.00 21.56 31.56
CA ILE A 277 -37.80 22.82 30.84
C ILE A 277 -36.38 22.91 30.23
N THR A 278 -35.39 22.30 30.88
CA THR A 278 -34.01 22.31 30.41
C THR A 278 -33.90 21.56 29.09
N THR A 279 -34.41 20.34 29.01
CA THR A 279 -34.42 19.55 27.78
C THR A 279 -35.29 20.20 26.71
N TYR A 280 -36.48 20.68 27.06
CA TYR A 280 -37.36 21.41 26.14
C TYR A 280 -36.64 22.62 25.51
N SER A 281 -35.93 23.42 26.32
CA SER A 281 -35.21 24.61 25.84
C SER A 281 -34.12 24.28 24.81
N LYS A 282 -33.50 23.09 24.89
CA LYS A 282 -32.50 22.63 23.92
C LYS A 282 -33.14 22.31 22.56
N PHE A 283 -34.32 21.69 22.56
CA PHE A 283 -35.07 21.45 21.32
C PHE A 283 -35.63 22.74 20.71
N VAL A 284 -36.02 23.73 21.52
CA VAL A 284 -36.39 25.07 21.02
C VAL A 284 -35.20 25.77 20.36
N LYS A 285 -33.98 25.65 20.93
CA LYS A 285 -32.76 26.17 20.30
C LYS A 285 -32.46 25.48 18.96
N LEU A 286 -32.66 24.17 18.88
CA LEU A 286 -32.53 23.41 17.64
C LEU A 286 -33.49 23.91 16.57
N GLU A 287 -34.78 24.06 16.90
CA GLU A 287 -35.78 24.55 15.94
C GLU A 287 -35.40 25.94 15.41
N LYS A 288 -34.96 26.86 16.29
CA LYS A 288 -34.47 28.18 15.88
C LYS A 288 -33.31 28.10 14.90
N LYS A 289 -32.34 27.21 15.14
CA LYS A 289 -31.22 27.02 14.22
C LYS A 289 -31.66 26.48 12.86
N ILE A 290 -32.62 25.58 12.83
CA ILE A 290 -33.17 25.07 11.57
C ILE A 290 -33.89 26.17 10.80
N ILE A 291 -34.64 27.04 11.48
CA ILE A 291 -35.27 28.22 10.86
C ILE A 291 -34.22 29.18 10.28
N GLU A 292 -33.14 29.45 11.02
CA GLU A 292 -32.03 30.28 10.54
C GLU A 292 -31.39 29.69 9.27
N MET A 293 -31.13 28.39 9.25
CA MET A 293 -30.57 27.68 8.10
C MET A 293 -31.51 27.72 6.90
N ALA A 294 -32.81 27.46 7.10
CA ALA A 294 -33.83 27.53 6.05
C ALA A 294 -33.94 28.95 5.45
N SER A 295 -33.78 29.98 6.27
CA SER A 295 -33.85 31.38 5.83
C SER A 295 -32.61 31.85 5.05
N SER A 296 -31.53 31.05 5.07
CA SER A 296 -30.24 31.37 4.41
C SER A 296 -30.08 30.75 3.02
N ILE A 297 -31.06 29.94 2.58
CA ILE A 297 -31.11 29.23 1.30
C ILE A 297 -32.04 29.99 0.34
#